data_AF-A0A0G1XRB4-F1
#
_entry.id   AF-A0A0G1XRB4-F1
#
_cell.length_a   1.000
_cell.length_b   1.000
_cell.length_c   1.000
_cell.angle_alpha   90.00
_cell.angle_beta   90.00
_cell.angle_gamma   90.00
#
_symmetry.space_group_name_H-M   'P 1'
#
loop_
_entity.id
_entity.type
_entity.pdbx_description
1 polymer ?
#
loop_
_entity_poly.entity_id
_entity_poly.type
_entity_poly.pdbx_seq_one_letter_code
_entity_poly.pdbx_strand_id
1 'polypeptide(L)' 'MKIDFKPVGEPNTAVEVPPNRTLFATVEYARTALKGQVRYSPTKAWINGTIIGRGQYNTIITENDCVKIVEVSAW' A
#
# COMPACT_ATOMS: atom_id res chain seq x y z
N MET A 1 -7.09 -7.47 -7.00
CA MET A 1 -5.98 -6.70 -7.61
C MET A 1 -4.68 -7.05 -6.89
N LYS A 2 -3.53 -6.97 -7.57
CA LYS A 2 -2.21 -7.18 -6.94
C LYS A 2 -1.57 -5.84 -6.64
N ILE A 3 -1.06 -5.67 -5.43
CA ILE A 3 -0.28 -4.49 -5.04
C ILE A 3 1.15 -4.89 -4.71
N ASP A 4 2.09 -4.08 -5.12
CA ASP A 4 3.50 -4.25 -4.76
C ASP A 4 3.75 -3.58 -3.42
N PHE A 5 3.99 -4.39 -2.39
CA PHE A 5 4.32 -3.91 -1.06
C PHE A 5 5.82 -4.10 -0.81
N LYS A 6 6.52 -3.02 -0.44
CA LYS A 6 7.94 -3.07 -0.05
C LYS A 6 8.08 -2.68 1.42
N PRO A 7 8.20 -3.66 2.34
CA PRO A 7 8.52 -3.38 3.74
C PRO A 7 9.96 -2.88 3.88
N VAL A 8 10.26 -2.19 4.98
CA VAL A 8 11.63 -1.72 5.26
C VAL A 8 12.55 -2.93 5.50
N GLY A 9 13.62 -3.02 4.72
CA GLY A 9 14.63 -4.08 4.88
C GLY A 9 14.22 -5.43 4.33
N GLU A 10 13.05 -5.56 3.70
CA GLU A 10 12.55 -6.80 3.10
C GLU A 10 12.42 -6.68 1.57
N PRO A 11 12.44 -7.82 0.84
CA PRO A 11 12.16 -7.84 -0.58
C PRO A 11 10.73 -7.38 -0.88
N ASN A 12 10.50 -6.95 -2.12
CA ASN A 12 9.15 -6.62 -2.58
C ASN A 12 8.25 -7.86 -2.48
N THR A 13 7.08 -7.69 -1.88
CA THR A 13 6.07 -8.72 -1.74
C THR A 13 4.80 -8.27 -2.44
N ALA A 14 4.33 -9.06 -3.40
CA ALA A 14 3.05 -8.81 -4.05
C ALA A 14 1.92 -9.36 -3.17
N VAL A 15 0.94 -8.52 -2.83
CA VAL A 15 -0.22 -8.91 -2.02
C VAL A 15 -1.49 -8.81 -2.86
N GLU A 16 -2.32 -9.84 -2.78
CA GLU A 16 -3.66 -9.80 -3.38
C GLU A 16 -4.64 -9.10 -2.44
N VAL A 17 -5.28 -8.06 -2.96
CA VAL A 17 -6.23 -7.22 -2.23
C VAL A 17 -7.54 -7.10 -3.02
N PRO A 18 -8.69 -7.01 -2.32
CA PRO A 18 -9.97 -6.76 -2.97
C PRO A 18 -9.99 -5.38 -3.64
N PRO A 19 -10.50 -5.26 -4.89
CA PRO A 19 -10.64 -3.98 -5.57
C PRO A 19 -11.81 -3.15 -4.99
N ASN A 20 -11.95 -1.90 -5.46
CA ASN A 20 -13.02 -0.96 -5.10
C ASN A 20 -13.03 -0.59 -3.62
N ARG A 21 -11.84 -0.35 -3.06
CA ARG A 21 -11.64 0.03 -1.65
C ARG A 21 -10.72 1.24 -1.57
N THR A 22 -10.81 1.97 -0.46
CA THR A 22 -9.90 3.10 -0.22
C THR A 22 -8.46 2.61 -0.10
N LEU A 23 -7.49 3.43 -0.48
CA LEU A 23 -6.07 3.13 -0.29
C LEU A 23 -5.77 2.75 1.17
N PHE A 24 -6.39 3.44 2.12
CA PHE A 24 -6.30 3.11 3.55
C PHE A 24 -6.74 1.67 3.85
N ALA A 25 -7.93 1.27 3.39
CA ALA A 25 -8.43 -0.09 3.59
C ALA A 25 -7.55 -1.14 2.89
N THR A 26 -7.01 -0.81 1.73
CA THR A 26 -6.07 -1.66 0.98
C THR A 26 -4.76 -1.86 1.75
N VAL A 27 -4.20 -0.80 2.33
CA VAL A 27 -2.99 -0.86 3.17
C VAL A 27 -3.24 -1.68 4.43
N GLU A 28 -4.36 -1.45 5.13
CA GLU A 28 -4.71 -2.20 6.35
C GLU A 28 -4.93 -3.69 6.05
N TYR A 29 -5.60 -4.02 4.94
CA TYR A 29 -5.77 -5.41 4.51
C TYR A 29 -4.42 -6.07 4.23
N ALA A 30 -3.54 -5.41 3.47
CA ALA A 30 -2.22 -5.93 3.16
C ALA A 30 -1.38 -6.14 4.43
N ARG A 31 -1.53 -5.26 5.42
CA ARG A 31 -0.89 -5.40 6.74
C ARG A 31 -1.40 -6.62 7.50
N THR A 32 -2.71 -6.87 7.49
CA THR A 32 -3.27 -8.09 8.10
C THR A 32 -2.75 -9.34 7.38
N ALA A 33 -2.70 -9.33 6.04
CA ALA A 33 -2.19 -10.44 5.25
C ALA A 33 -0.70 -10.72 5.51
N LEU A 34 0.11 -9.68 5.71
CA LEU A 34 1.53 -9.76 6.05
C LEU A 34 1.79 -9.90 7.57
N LYS A 35 0.80 -10.38 8.35
CA LYS A 35 0.91 -10.64 9.80
C LYS A 35 1.47 -9.46 10.62
N GLY A 36 1.17 -8.22 10.23
CA GLY A 36 1.62 -7.03 10.95
C GLY A 36 3.08 -6.64 10.74
N GLN A 37 3.77 -7.21 9.75
CA GLN A 37 5.13 -6.78 9.37
C GLN A 37 5.20 -5.32 8.89
N VAL A 38 4.06 -4.73 8.53
CA VAL A 38 3.94 -3.31 8.16
C VAL A 38 3.80 -2.46 9.43
N ARG A 39 4.80 -1.63 9.73
CA ARG A 39 4.66 -0.63 10.81
C ARG A 39 3.87 0.57 10.28
N TYR A 40 3.11 1.24 11.16
CA TYR A 40 2.32 2.45 10.87
C TYR A 40 3.17 3.68 10.46
N SER A 41 4.48 3.49 10.22
CA SER A 41 5.40 4.54 9.79
C SER A 41 5.06 5.05 8.39
N PRO A 42 5.47 6.28 8.02
CA PRO A 42 5.04 6.90 6.79
C PRO A 42 5.26 5.95 5.61
N THR A 43 4.17 5.53 4.99
CA THR A 43 4.22 4.77 3.75
C THR A 43 4.14 5.79 2.62
N LYS A 44 5.04 5.69 1.64
CA LYS A 44 4.85 6.36 0.36
C LYS A 44 4.04 5.42 -0.51
N ALA A 45 2.91 5.89 -1.00
CA ALA A 45 2.09 5.15 -1.93
C ALA A 45 2.19 5.78 -3.32
N TRP A 46 2.17 4.95 -4.35
CA TRP A 46 2.02 5.36 -5.73
C TRP A 46 0.79 4.67 -6.32
N ILE A 47 -0.01 5.41 -7.07
CA ILE A 47 -1.09 4.88 -7.90
C ILE A 47 -0.75 5.24 -9.34
N ASN A 48 -0.62 4.23 -10.23
CA ASN A 48 -0.29 4.42 -11.64
C ASN A 48 0.97 5.30 -11.86
N GLY A 49 1.97 5.15 -10.98
CA GLY A 49 3.21 5.92 -11.01
C GLY A 49 3.15 7.31 -10.36
N THR A 50 1.98 7.78 -9.91
CA THR A 50 1.81 9.07 -9.23
C THR A 50 1.93 8.91 -7.71
N ILE A 51 2.78 9.72 -7.07
CA ILE A 51 2.90 9.75 -5.59
C ILE A 51 1.60 10.25 -4.98
N ILE A 52 1.11 9.52 -3.99
CA ILE A 52 -0.10 9.84 -3.24
C ILE A 52 0.30 10.31 -1.84
N GLY A 53 -0.11 11.52 -1.49
CA GLY A 53 0.12 12.07 -0.16
C GLY A 53 -0.79 11.46 0.91
N ARG A 54 -0.45 11.63 2.19
CA ARG A 54 -1.24 11.12 3.32
C ARG A 54 -2.71 11.55 3.29
N GLY A 55 -3.00 12.77 2.82
CA GLY A 55 -4.38 13.29 2.68
C GLY A 55 -5.22 12.60 1.60
N GLN A 56 -4.59 11.83 0.71
CA GLN A 56 -5.25 11.16 -0.41
C GLN A 56 -5.46 9.65 -0.16
N TYR A 57 -5.27 9.17 1.07
CA TYR A 57 -5.49 7.75 1.41
C TYR A 57 -6.97 7.33 1.38
N ASN A 58 -7.88 8.29 1.24
CA ASN A 58 -9.30 8.04 1.00
C ASN A 58 -9.63 7.78 -0.48
N THR A 59 -8.65 7.89 -1.38
CA THR A 59 -8.84 7.59 -2.81
C THR A 59 -9.25 6.13 -3.01
N ILE A 60 -10.30 5.92 -3.79
CA ILE A 60 -10.77 4.58 -4.15
C ILE A 60 -9.83 3.99 -5.20
N ILE A 61 -9.33 2.79 -4.92
CA ILE A 61 -8.48 2.01 -5.79
C ILE A 61 -9.33 0.99 -6.54
N THR A 62 -9.18 0.94 -7.85
CA THR A 62 -9.90 0.01 -8.74
C THR A 62 -9.00 -1.15 -9.18
N GLU A 63 -9.58 -2.15 -9.84
CA GLU A 63 -8.83 -3.31 -10.34
C GLU A 63 -7.80 -2.98 -11.44
N ASN A 64 -7.96 -1.83 -12.10
CA ASN A 64 -7.06 -1.34 -13.14
C ASN A 64 -5.89 -0.52 -12.59
N ASP A 65 -5.91 -0.19 -11.29
CA ASP A 65 -4.89 0.65 -10.68
C ASP A 65 -3.66 -0.16 -10.26
N CYS A 66 -2.49 0.29 -10.70
CA CYS A 66 -1.21 -0.22 -10.24
C CYS A 66 -0.81 0.51 -8.96
N VAL A 67 -0.93 -0.17 -7.82
CA VAL A 67 -0.56 0.40 -6.52
C VAL A 67 0.75 -0.16 -6.03
N LYS A 68 1.66 0.74 -5.68
CA LYS A 68 2.93 0.43 -5.03
C LYS A 68 2.99 1.12 -3.69
N ILE A 69 3.25 0.38 -2.63
CA ILE A 69 3.40 0.92 -1.28
C ILE A 69 4.81 0.62 -0.82
N VAL A 70 5.53 1.65 -0.39
CA VAL A 70 6.87 1.52 0.18
C VAL A 70 6.80 2.06 1.59
N GLU A 71 7.08 1.20 2.56
CA GLU A 71 7.31 1.65 3.92
C GLU A 71 8.65 2.39 3.95
N VAL A 72 8.64 3.63 4.43
CA VAL A 72 9.90 4.33 4.72
C VAL A 72 10.11 4.31 6.22
N SER A 73 11.31 3.95 6.66
CA SER A 73 11.71 4.18 8.05
C SER A 73 11.47 5.66 8.34
N ALA A 74 10.78 5.95 9.45
CA ALA A 74 10.47 7.30 9.88
C ALA A 74 11.71 8.22 9.75
N TRP A 75 11.47 9.44 9.27
CA TRP A 75 12.45 10.52 9.19
C TRP A 75 13.08 10.83 10.54
#